data_AF-A0A2S4XH48-F1
#
_entry.id   AF-A0A2S4XH48-F1
#
_cell.length_a   1.000
_cell.length_b   1.000
_cell.length_c   1.000
_cell.angle_alpha   90.00
_cell.angle_beta   90.00
_cell.angle_gamma   90.00
#
_symmetry.space_group_name_H-M   'P 1'
#
loop_
_entity.id
_entity.type
_entity.pdbx_description
1 polymer ?
#
loop_
_entity_poly.entity_id
_entity_poly.type
_entity_poly.pdbx_seq_one_letter_code
_entity_poly.pdbx_strand_id
1 'polypeptide(L)'
;WIYIGTQGILQGTYETFAAVAAKKFGGTLAGTITLTAGLGGMGGAQPLAVTMNDGVAICIDCDPRAIERRIEHRYLDVKADSLAHALQLATEARDARRPLSIGLLGNAAELLPQMLAEGAPIDIVTDQTSAHDPLSYLPVGVAFADMAEAAAKDPAGFTQRSRESMARHVEAMVGFMDAGAEVFDYGNSIRGEAQLAGFERAFAFPGFVPAYIRPLFCEGKGPFRWAALSGEASDIAKTDKAILELFPENESLHRWIKMAGERVHFQGLPARICWLG
;
A
#
# COMPACT_ATOMS: atom_id res chain seq x y z
N TRP A 1 -18.98 -1.87 -13.68
CA TRP A 1 -17.62 -2.20 -14.17
C TRP A 1 -16.82 -0.91 -14.33
N ILE A 2 -16.05 -0.50 -13.31
CA ILE A 2 -15.40 0.83 -13.26
C ILE A 2 -13.97 0.77 -12.68
N TYR A 3 -13.34 -0.40 -12.77
CA TYR A 3 -11.94 -0.57 -12.37
C TYR A 3 -11.04 0.08 -13.42
N ILE A 4 -10.12 0.94 -12.98
CA ILE A 4 -9.22 1.73 -13.85
C ILE A 4 -7.74 1.38 -13.57
N GLY A 5 -7.49 0.12 -13.24
CA GLY A 5 -6.17 -0.32 -12.80
C GLY A 5 -5.81 0.18 -11.40
N THR A 6 -4.52 0.14 -11.10
CA THR A 6 -3.94 0.50 -9.80
C THR A 6 -4.16 1.98 -9.44
N GLN A 7 -4.32 2.83 -10.46
CA GLN A 7 -4.62 4.26 -10.27
C GLN A 7 -5.92 4.48 -9.47
N GLY A 8 -6.88 3.55 -9.54
CA GLY A 8 -8.19 3.73 -8.89
C GLY A 8 -8.16 3.91 -7.37
N ILE A 9 -7.11 3.45 -6.68
CA ILE A 9 -6.92 3.68 -5.24
C ILE A 9 -5.76 4.63 -4.94
N LEU A 10 -4.89 4.91 -5.92
CA LEU A 10 -3.62 5.61 -5.73
C LEU A 10 -3.79 6.93 -4.97
N GLN A 11 -4.75 7.77 -5.32
CA GLN A 11 -4.95 9.04 -4.60
C GLN A 11 -5.38 8.81 -3.15
N GLY A 12 -6.25 7.84 -2.88
CA GLY A 12 -6.64 7.54 -1.50
C GLY A 12 -5.46 7.08 -0.65
N THR A 13 -4.54 6.32 -1.25
CA THR A 13 -3.29 5.88 -0.60
C THR A 13 -2.32 7.03 -0.42
N TYR A 14 -2.16 7.88 -1.43
CA TYR A 14 -1.38 9.10 -1.35
C TYR A 14 -1.90 10.04 -0.23
N GLU A 15 -3.21 10.32 -0.17
CA GLU A 15 -3.81 11.17 0.87
C GLU A 15 -3.68 10.56 2.26
N THR A 16 -3.73 9.23 2.38
CA THR A 16 -3.49 8.55 3.66
C THR A 16 -2.06 8.81 4.14
N PHE A 17 -1.06 8.60 3.28
CA PHE A 17 0.33 8.84 3.63
C PHE A 17 0.66 10.32 3.82
N ALA A 18 0.02 11.23 3.08
CA ALA A 18 0.13 12.66 3.29
C ALA A 18 -0.42 13.08 4.68
N ALA A 19 -1.54 12.48 5.10
CA ALA A 19 -2.09 12.71 6.43
C ALA A 19 -1.20 12.14 7.55
N VAL A 20 -0.59 10.97 7.34
CA VAL A 20 0.43 10.40 8.25
C VAL A 20 1.63 11.36 8.36
N ALA A 21 2.12 11.85 7.22
CA ALA A 21 3.24 12.79 7.17
C ALA A 21 2.92 14.09 7.93
N ALA A 22 1.73 14.66 7.72
CA ALA A 22 1.27 15.86 8.43
C ALA A 22 1.14 15.62 9.95
N LYS A 23 0.66 14.44 10.36
CA LYS A 23 0.45 14.10 11.76
C LYS A 23 1.75 13.86 12.54
N LYS A 24 2.76 13.21 11.93
CA LYS A 24 3.96 12.74 12.65
C LYS A 24 5.31 13.19 12.11
N PHE A 25 5.41 13.60 10.86
CA PHE A 25 6.70 13.76 10.17
C PHE A 25 6.88 15.15 9.52
N GLY A 26 6.16 16.16 10.02
CA GLY A 26 6.32 17.54 9.57
C GLY A 26 5.81 17.81 8.15
N GLY A 27 4.87 17.00 7.65
CA GLY A 27 4.22 17.19 6.36
C GLY A 27 4.93 16.55 5.16
N THR A 28 5.98 15.76 5.38
CA THR A 28 6.65 14.96 4.33
C THR A 28 7.09 13.61 4.90
N LEU A 29 7.22 12.59 4.05
CA LEU A 29 7.82 11.29 4.42
C LEU A 29 9.32 11.22 4.11
N ALA A 30 9.93 12.31 3.62
CA ALA A 30 11.36 12.38 3.38
C ALA A 30 12.15 12.08 4.67
N GLY A 31 12.94 11.01 4.62
CA GLY A 31 13.69 10.51 5.77
C GLY A 31 12.94 9.49 6.63
N THR A 32 11.85 8.90 6.12
CA THR A 32 11.12 7.80 6.78
C THR A 32 11.13 6.52 5.94
N ILE A 33 10.99 5.37 6.59
CA ILE A 33 10.79 4.04 5.98
C ILE A 33 9.40 3.52 6.34
N THR A 34 8.60 3.25 5.31
CA THR A 34 7.31 2.56 5.39
C THR A 34 7.49 1.08 5.07
N LEU A 35 6.99 0.20 5.94
CA LEU A 35 6.87 -1.23 5.71
C LEU A 35 5.42 -1.59 5.40
N THR A 36 5.20 -2.33 4.32
CA THR A 36 3.88 -2.87 3.98
C THR A 36 3.99 -4.20 3.23
N ALA A 37 2.86 -4.87 3.03
CA ALA A 37 2.75 -6.05 2.19
C ALA A 37 1.55 -5.99 1.24
N GLY A 38 1.60 -6.82 0.21
CA GLY A 38 0.59 -6.92 -0.84
C GLY A 38 0.82 -5.91 -1.98
N LEU A 39 1.28 -6.42 -3.11
CA LEU A 39 1.47 -5.72 -4.38
C LEU A 39 0.43 -6.18 -5.40
N GLY A 40 -0.79 -6.48 -4.94
CA GLY A 40 -1.94 -6.83 -5.78
C GLY A 40 -2.47 -5.65 -6.61
N GLY A 41 -3.65 -5.80 -7.22
CA GLY A 41 -4.26 -4.76 -8.09
C GLY A 41 -4.40 -3.40 -7.41
N MET A 42 -4.76 -3.41 -6.12
CA MET A 42 -4.88 -2.22 -5.26
C MET A 42 -3.59 -1.99 -4.44
N GLY A 43 -3.08 -3.05 -3.81
CA GLY A 43 -1.79 -3.13 -3.10
C GLY A 43 -0.60 -2.49 -3.82
N GLY A 44 -0.54 -2.65 -5.13
CA GLY A 44 0.50 -2.10 -5.97
C GLY A 44 0.53 -0.57 -6.03
N ALA A 45 -0.47 0.14 -5.47
CA ALA A 45 -0.46 1.60 -5.40
C ALA A 45 0.38 2.14 -4.24
N GLN A 46 0.61 1.32 -3.21
CA GLN A 46 1.32 1.72 -1.99
C GLN A 46 2.75 2.26 -2.24
N PRO A 47 3.60 1.60 -3.05
CA PRO A 47 4.97 2.07 -3.21
C PRO A 47 5.03 3.42 -3.91
N LEU A 48 4.20 3.64 -4.94
CA LEU A 48 4.09 4.92 -5.61
C LEU A 48 3.50 6.01 -4.69
N ALA A 49 2.48 5.68 -3.89
CA ALA A 49 1.89 6.63 -2.95
C ALA A 49 2.87 7.12 -1.88
N VAL A 50 3.73 6.23 -1.36
CA VAL A 50 4.78 6.60 -0.39
C VAL A 50 5.86 7.46 -1.06
N THR A 51 6.32 7.10 -2.25
CA THR A 51 7.37 7.86 -2.96
C THR A 51 6.87 9.21 -3.47
N MET A 52 5.57 9.35 -3.79
CA MET A 52 4.93 10.66 -4.07
C MET A 52 4.84 11.56 -2.83
N ASN A 53 5.02 11.00 -1.62
CA ASN A 53 5.18 11.75 -0.37
C ASN A 53 6.66 11.85 0.05
N ASP A 54 7.60 11.61 -0.86
CA ASP A 54 9.07 11.64 -0.67
C ASP A 54 9.65 10.52 0.23
N GLY A 55 8.83 9.53 0.61
CA GLY A 55 9.24 8.45 1.51
C GLY A 55 9.92 7.28 0.85
N VAL A 56 10.45 6.37 1.70
CA VAL A 56 10.95 5.07 1.30
C VAL A 56 9.92 4.00 1.64
N ALA A 57 9.71 3.04 0.74
CA ALA A 57 8.78 1.93 0.95
C ALA A 57 9.50 0.58 0.79
N ILE A 58 9.33 -0.32 1.75
CA ILE A 58 9.59 -1.75 1.60
C ILE A 58 8.22 -2.44 1.46
N CYS A 59 7.99 -3.09 0.32
CA CYS A 59 6.73 -3.74 0.00
C CYS A 59 6.97 -5.24 -0.19
N ILE A 60 6.48 -6.03 0.77
CA ILE A 60 6.60 -7.50 0.73
C ILE A 60 5.50 -8.08 -0.16
N ASP A 61 5.84 -9.00 -1.04
CA ASP A 61 4.85 -9.84 -1.75
C ASP A 61 5.40 -11.25 -1.93
N CYS A 62 4.52 -12.24 -1.89
CA CYS A 62 4.87 -13.65 -2.06
C CYS A 62 4.87 -14.10 -3.52
N ASP A 63 4.21 -13.35 -4.41
CA ASP A 63 4.16 -13.62 -5.84
C ASP A 63 5.23 -12.79 -6.58
N PRO A 64 6.28 -13.41 -7.14
CA PRO A 64 7.31 -12.67 -7.89
C PRO A 64 6.72 -11.91 -9.09
N ARG A 65 5.64 -12.42 -9.68
CA ARG A 65 4.97 -11.78 -10.83
C ARG A 65 4.30 -10.47 -10.42
N ALA A 66 3.85 -10.36 -9.17
CA ALA A 66 3.25 -9.13 -8.66
C ALA A 66 4.29 -8.00 -8.58
N ILE A 67 5.49 -8.31 -8.09
CA ILE A 67 6.64 -7.38 -8.03
C ILE A 67 7.04 -6.94 -9.44
N GLU A 68 7.29 -7.90 -10.34
CA GLU A 68 7.71 -7.64 -11.72
C GLU A 68 6.73 -6.72 -12.45
N ARG A 69 5.42 -7.00 -12.34
CA ARG A 69 4.37 -6.17 -12.93
C ARG A 69 4.37 -4.73 -12.41
N ARG A 70 4.70 -4.50 -11.13
CA ARG A 70 4.69 -3.14 -10.57
C ARG A 70 5.91 -2.35 -11.03
N ILE A 71 7.04 -3.01 -11.23
CA ILE A 71 8.21 -2.41 -11.87
C ILE A 71 7.90 -2.04 -13.33
N GLU A 72 7.31 -2.98 -14.09
CA GLU A 72 6.92 -2.75 -15.49
C GLU A 72 5.97 -1.55 -15.63
N HIS A 73 5.02 -1.39 -14.70
CA HIS A 73 4.07 -0.29 -14.70
C HIS A 73 4.55 0.98 -13.97
N ARG A 74 5.80 1.04 -13.52
CA ARG A 74 6.40 2.16 -12.77
C ARG A 74 5.68 2.51 -11.47
N TYR A 75 5.08 1.52 -10.81
CA TYR A 75 4.51 1.64 -9.46
C TYR A 75 5.47 1.18 -8.36
N LEU A 76 6.60 0.57 -8.74
CA LEU A 76 7.68 0.11 -7.87
C LEU A 76 9.03 0.36 -8.57
N ASP A 77 10.06 0.81 -7.85
CA ASP A 77 11.34 1.19 -8.46
C ASP A 77 12.28 0.01 -8.64
N VAL A 78 12.49 -0.77 -7.56
CA VAL A 78 13.49 -1.84 -7.53
C VAL A 78 12.96 -3.08 -6.81
N LYS A 79 13.60 -4.22 -7.09
CA LYS A 79 13.43 -5.48 -6.35
C LYS A 79 14.71 -5.74 -5.55
N ALA A 80 14.57 -6.08 -4.28
CA ALA A 80 15.68 -6.53 -3.45
C ALA A 80 15.89 -8.05 -3.59
N ASP A 81 17.15 -8.47 -3.46
CA ASP A 81 17.55 -9.88 -3.56
C ASP A 81 17.40 -10.64 -2.24
N SER A 82 17.33 -9.92 -1.13
CA SER A 82 17.21 -10.46 0.22
C SER A 82 16.66 -9.41 1.18
N LEU A 83 16.29 -9.85 2.39
CA LEU A 83 15.92 -8.96 3.49
C LEU A 83 17.05 -7.95 3.81
N ALA A 84 18.29 -8.42 3.93
CA ALA A 84 19.43 -7.57 4.22
C ALA A 84 19.65 -6.51 3.12
N HIS A 85 19.53 -6.91 1.85
CA HIS A 85 19.62 -5.97 0.72
C HIS A 85 18.48 -4.94 0.76
N ALA A 86 17.24 -5.34 1.08
CA ALA A 86 16.12 -4.42 1.21
C ALA A 86 16.33 -3.38 2.32
N LEU A 87 16.79 -3.82 3.50
CA LEU A 87 17.07 -2.93 4.63
C LEU A 87 18.25 -1.97 4.33
N GLN A 88 19.28 -2.45 3.63
CA GLN A 88 20.39 -1.61 3.18
C GLN A 88 19.89 -0.50 2.24
N LEU A 89 19.21 -0.86 1.15
CA LEU A 89 18.67 0.11 0.20
C LEU A 89 17.75 1.12 0.86
N ALA A 90 16.89 0.66 1.77
CA ALA A 90 15.94 1.52 2.46
C ALA A 90 16.63 2.52 3.39
N THR A 91 17.62 2.06 4.16
CA THR A 91 18.42 2.89 5.08
C THR A 91 19.22 3.94 4.30
N GLU A 92 19.92 3.54 3.24
CA GLU A 92 20.68 4.45 2.39
C GLU A 92 19.79 5.52 1.74
N ALA A 93 18.61 5.14 1.23
CA ALA A 93 17.66 6.06 0.62
C ALA A 93 17.04 7.02 1.65
N ARG A 94 16.67 6.51 2.83
CA ARG A 94 16.13 7.30 3.95
C ARG A 94 17.14 8.36 4.38
N ASP A 95 18.39 7.97 4.62
CA ASP A 95 19.44 8.88 5.10
C ASP A 95 19.82 9.93 4.05
N ALA A 96 19.75 9.56 2.76
CA ALA A 96 19.90 10.49 1.64
C ALA A 96 18.63 11.32 1.35
N ARG A 97 17.52 11.11 2.09
CA ARG A 97 16.20 11.73 1.87
C ARG A 97 15.72 11.59 0.42
N ARG A 98 15.99 10.44 -0.19
CA ARG A 98 15.64 10.12 -1.57
C ARG A 98 14.47 9.14 -1.58
N PRO A 99 13.34 9.45 -2.24
CA PRO A 99 12.23 8.50 -2.35
C PRO A 99 12.70 7.24 -3.10
N LEU A 100 12.32 6.09 -2.57
CA LEU A 100 12.64 4.79 -3.15
C LEU A 100 11.61 3.75 -2.72
N SER A 101 11.11 2.97 -3.67
CA SER A 101 10.22 1.86 -3.41
C SER A 101 10.85 0.52 -3.78
N ILE A 102 10.83 -0.42 -2.82
CA ILE A 102 11.61 -1.66 -2.83
C ILE A 102 10.64 -2.84 -2.68
N GLY A 103 10.57 -3.69 -3.69
CA GLY A 103 9.86 -4.96 -3.61
C GLY A 103 10.72 -6.02 -2.95
N LEU A 104 10.17 -6.71 -1.95
CA LEU A 104 10.83 -7.81 -1.26
C LEU A 104 10.01 -9.09 -1.45
N LEU A 105 10.58 -10.08 -2.12
CA LEU A 105 9.92 -11.37 -2.30
C LEU A 105 9.93 -12.17 -0.99
N GLY A 106 8.75 -12.54 -0.49
CA GLY A 106 8.62 -13.41 0.68
C GLY A 106 7.23 -13.37 1.32
N ASN A 107 7.08 -14.08 2.44
CA ASN A 107 5.84 -14.08 3.21
C ASN A 107 5.88 -12.99 4.29
N ALA A 108 4.90 -12.10 4.29
CA ALA A 108 4.77 -11.03 5.28
C ALA A 108 4.67 -11.56 6.72
N ALA A 109 3.99 -12.69 6.93
CA ALA A 109 3.88 -13.35 8.24
C ALA A 109 5.20 -13.94 8.76
N GLU A 110 6.26 -13.97 7.94
CA GLU A 110 7.62 -14.38 8.35
C GLU A 110 8.55 -13.17 8.44
N LEU A 111 8.51 -12.30 7.42
CA LEU A 111 9.43 -11.17 7.28
C LEU A 111 9.16 -10.02 8.25
N LEU A 112 7.89 -9.68 8.55
CA LEU A 112 7.61 -8.64 9.53
C LEU A 112 8.08 -9.02 10.94
N PRO A 113 7.78 -10.22 11.48
CA PRO A 113 8.35 -10.66 12.75
C PRO A 113 9.88 -10.67 12.76
N GLN A 114 10.52 -11.09 11.66
CA GLN A 114 11.97 -11.08 11.54
C GLN A 114 12.54 -9.67 11.61
N MET A 115 12.01 -8.73 10.81
CA MET A 115 12.42 -7.32 10.83
C MET A 115 12.24 -6.69 12.23
N LEU A 116 11.14 -7.00 12.91
CA LEU A 116 10.89 -6.53 14.27
C LEU A 116 11.94 -7.05 15.25
N ALA A 117 12.21 -8.37 15.23
CA ALA A 117 13.19 -9.01 16.10
C ALA A 117 14.62 -8.49 15.87
N GLU A 118 14.95 -8.14 14.63
CA GLU A 118 16.23 -7.55 14.25
C GLU A 118 16.33 -6.03 14.55
N GLY A 119 15.24 -5.41 15.03
CA GLY A 119 15.21 -3.98 15.34
C GLY A 119 15.30 -3.10 14.08
N ALA A 120 14.70 -3.53 12.97
CA ALA A 120 14.71 -2.78 11.72
C ALA A 120 14.15 -1.36 11.92
N PRO A 121 14.78 -0.32 11.32
CA PRO A 121 14.42 1.07 11.55
C PRO A 121 13.19 1.48 10.71
N ILE A 122 12.02 1.00 11.11
CA ILE A 122 10.74 1.20 10.41
C ILE A 122 9.92 2.27 11.14
N ASP A 123 9.48 3.30 10.39
CA ASP A 123 8.74 4.43 10.95
C ASP A 123 7.22 4.27 10.80
N ILE A 124 6.78 3.60 9.74
CA ILE A 124 5.36 3.43 9.39
C ILE A 124 5.11 1.96 9.01
N VAL A 125 4.05 1.36 9.54
CA VAL A 125 3.64 -0.01 9.19
C VAL A 125 2.17 -0.04 8.78
N THR A 126 1.89 -0.70 7.66
CA THR A 126 0.53 -1.02 7.24
C THR A 126 0.51 -2.33 6.47
N ASP A 127 -0.66 -2.74 5.97
CA ASP A 127 -0.80 -3.96 5.18
C ASP A 127 -1.94 -3.83 4.16
N GLN A 128 -1.74 -4.38 2.97
CA GLN A 128 -2.76 -4.49 1.93
C GLN A 128 -2.73 -5.84 1.21
N THR A 129 -2.29 -6.90 1.90
CA THR A 129 -2.55 -8.28 1.46
C THR A 129 -4.05 -8.54 1.30
N SER A 130 -4.42 -9.62 0.61
CA SER A 130 -5.83 -10.02 0.45
C SER A 130 -6.41 -10.71 1.70
N ALA A 131 -6.13 -10.20 2.91
CA ALA A 131 -6.56 -10.78 4.18
C ALA A 131 -8.09 -10.97 4.30
N HIS A 132 -8.88 -10.15 3.61
CA HIS A 132 -10.34 -10.23 3.55
C HIS A 132 -10.86 -11.55 2.97
N ASP A 133 -10.02 -12.27 2.24
CA ASP A 133 -10.26 -13.63 1.78
C ASP A 133 -9.12 -14.52 2.28
N PRO A 134 -9.31 -15.25 3.39
CA PRO A 134 -8.27 -16.14 3.93
C PRO A 134 -7.78 -17.21 2.96
N LEU A 135 -8.55 -17.58 1.92
CA LEU A 135 -8.08 -18.48 0.86
C LEU A 135 -7.05 -17.83 -0.07
N SER A 136 -6.97 -16.50 -0.06
CA SER A 136 -6.05 -15.68 -0.85
C SER A 136 -4.86 -15.13 -0.05
N TYR A 137 -4.73 -15.45 1.24
CA TYR A 137 -3.56 -15.11 2.06
C TYR A 137 -2.63 -16.31 2.17
N LEU A 138 -1.34 -16.19 1.81
CA LEU A 138 -0.39 -17.30 1.84
C LEU A 138 -0.05 -17.72 3.28
N PRO A 139 -0.40 -18.94 3.73
CA PRO A 139 -0.02 -19.43 5.04
C PRO A 139 1.48 -19.66 5.15
N VAL A 140 2.04 -19.45 6.34
CA VAL A 140 3.42 -19.86 6.66
C VAL A 140 3.58 -21.38 6.43
N GLY A 141 4.71 -21.78 5.87
CA GLY A 141 5.00 -23.18 5.56
C GLY A 141 4.34 -23.73 4.29
N VAL A 142 3.62 -22.90 3.53
CA VAL A 142 3.13 -23.24 2.18
C VAL A 142 3.98 -22.48 1.15
N ALA A 143 4.55 -23.19 0.18
CA ALA A 143 5.22 -22.54 -0.94
C ALA A 143 4.18 -21.83 -1.82
N PHE A 144 4.50 -20.64 -2.33
CA PHE A 144 3.59 -19.87 -3.18
C PHE A 144 3.09 -20.68 -4.40
N ALA A 145 3.96 -21.50 -5.01
CA ALA A 145 3.61 -22.35 -6.14
C ALA A 145 2.52 -23.39 -5.81
N ASP A 146 2.44 -23.83 -4.56
CA ASP A 146 1.51 -24.87 -4.10
C ASP A 146 0.23 -24.27 -3.51
N MET A 147 0.15 -22.94 -3.37
CA MET A 147 -0.93 -22.24 -2.67
C MET A 147 -2.30 -22.59 -3.23
N ALA A 148 -2.46 -22.56 -4.56
CA ALA A 148 -3.73 -22.82 -5.22
C ALA A 148 -4.20 -24.27 -5.03
N GLU A 149 -3.29 -25.24 -5.15
CA GLU A 149 -3.59 -26.65 -4.91
C GLU A 149 -3.94 -26.90 -3.44
N ALA A 150 -3.14 -26.34 -2.52
CA ALA A 150 -3.37 -26.48 -1.09
C ALA A 150 -4.74 -25.91 -0.66
N ALA A 151 -5.10 -24.74 -1.18
CA ALA A 151 -6.40 -24.11 -0.93
C ALA A 151 -7.56 -24.93 -1.51
N ALA A 152 -7.41 -25.53 -2.69
CA ALA A 152 -8.43 -26.36 -3.30
C ALA A 152 -8.62 -27.71 -2.58
N LYS A 153 -7.52 -28.31 -2.08
CA LYS A 153 -7.52 -29.63 -1.45
C LYS A 153 -8.15 -29.63 -0.06
N ASP A 154 -7.87 -28.60 0.75
CA ASP A 154 -8.44 -28.44 2.09
C ASP A 154 -8.72 -26.96 2.38
N PRO A 155 -9.85 -26.42 1.86
CA PRO A 155 -10.18 -25.00 2.03
C PRO A 155 -10.31 -24.58 3.50
N ALA A 156 -10.86 -25.46 4.35
CA ALA A 156 -11.09 -25.17 5.75
C ALA A 156 -9.75 -25.13 6.53
N GLY A 157 -8.91 -26.14 6.37
CA GLY A 157 -7.57 -26.15 6.98
C GLY A 157 -6.65 -25.08 6.42
N PHE A 158 -6.77 -24.73 5.13
CA PHE A 158 -6.05 -23.60 4.54
C PHE A 158 -6.46 -22.28 5.19
N THR A 159 -7.77 -22.00 5.27
CA THR A 159 -8.32 -20.80 5.93
C THR A 159 -7.81 -20.66 7.36
N GLN A 160 -7.81 -21.76 8.13
CA GLN A 160 -7.32 -21.74 9.51
C GLN A 160 -5.83 -21.37 9.59
N ARG A 161 -4.97 -21.99 8.77
CA ARG A 161 -3.53 -21.68 8.73
C ARG A 161 -3.26 -20.25 8.23
N SER A 162 -4.06 -19.75 7.30
CA SER A 162 -4.00 -18.36 6.84
C SER A 162 -4.29 -17.40 7.99
N ARG A 163 -5.32 -17.66 8.80
CA ARG A 163 -5.65 -16.84 9.99
C ARG A 163 -4.55 -16.86 11.04
N GLU A 164 -3.97 -18.01 11.31
CA GLU A 164 -2.81 -18.13 12.21
C GLU A 164 -1.62 -17.31 11.70
N SER A 165 -1.39 -17.31 10.38
CA SER A 165 -0.36 -16.50 9.74
C SER A 165 -0.68 -15.00 9.81
N MET A 166 -1.94 -14.61 9.62
CA MET A 166 -2.40 -13.23 9.81
C MET A 166 -2.28 -12.77 11.26
N ALA A 167 -2.54 -13.63 12.24
CA ALA A 167 -2.31 -13.32 13.65
C ALA A 167 -0.84 -13.02 13.94
N ARG A 168 0.08 -13.85 13.45
CA ARG A 168 1.53 -13.60 13.55
C ARG A 168 1.96 -12.31 12.85
N HIS A 169 1.40 -12.01 11.68
CA HIS A 169 1.64 -10.76 10.97
C HIS A 169 1.18 -9.56 11.83
N VAL A 170 -0.06 -9.58 12.31
CA VAL A 170 -0.63 -8.49 13.12
C VAL A 170 0.09 -8.34 14.47
N GLU A 171 0.54 -9.43 15.08
CA GLU A 171 1.40 -9.38 16.27
C GLU A 171 2.68 -8.60 16.01
N ALA A 172 3.35 -8.81 14.87
CA ALA A 172 4.51 -8.02 14.48
C ALA A 172 4.16 -6.55 14.23
N MET A 173 3.02 -6.25 13.60
CA MET A 173 2.54 -4.87 13.43
C MET A 173 2.33 -4.17 14.79
N VAL A 174 1.73 -4.87 15.76
CA VAL A 174 1.59 -4.37 17.14
C VAL A 174 2.96 -4.19 17.80
N GLY A 175 3.90 -5.10 17.59
CA GLY A 175 5.26 -4.95 18.09
C GLY A 175 5.99 -3.71 17.54
N PHE A 176 5.82 -3.41 16.25
CA PHE A 176 6.34 -2.16 15.66
C PHE A 176 5.66 -0.92 16.26
N MET A 177 4.35 -0.98 16.52
CA MET A 177 3.63 0.08 17.21
C MET A 177 4.18 0.32 18.62
N ASP A 178 4.43 -0.76 19.37
CA ASP A 178 5.01 -0.70 20.71
C ASP A 178 6.46 -0.15 20.68
N ALA A 179 7.18 -0.37 19.59
CA ALA A 179 8.49 0.22 19.32
C ALA A 179 8.44 1.68 18.82
N GLY A 180 7.25 2.25 18.61
CA GLY A 180 7.04 3.67 18.29
C GLY A 180 6.64 3.97 16.84
N ALA A 181 6.56 2.98 15.95
CA ALA A 181 6.13 3.18 14.57
C ALA A 181 4.66 3.64 14.49
N GLU A 182 4.31 4.41 13.46
CA GLU A 182 2.90 4.69 13.14
C GLU A 182 2.29 3.49 12.42
N VAL A 183 1.35 2.81 13.08
CA VAL A 183 0.73 1.60 12.56
C VAL A 183 -0.75 1.82 12.30
N PHE A 184 -1.23 1.37 11.14
CA PHE A 184 -2.65 1.43 10.80
C PHE A 184 -3.06 0.30 9.84
N ASP A 185 -4.33 -0.06 9.91
CA ASP A 185 -4.96 -1.02 9.00
C ASP A 185 -5.47 -0.31 7.74
N TYR A 186 -5.17 -0.89 6.58
CA TYR A 186 -5.53 -0.33 5.28
C TYR A 186 -6.73 -1.01 4.61
N GLY A 187 -7.71 -1.43 5.44
CA GLY A 187 -9.04 -1.81 4.97
C GLY A 187 -9.11 -3.18 4.29
N ASN A 188 -8.27 -4.13 4.70
CA ASN A 188 -8.29 -5.51 4.20
C ASN A 188 -8.78 -6.53 5.25
N SER A 189 -9.31 -6.06 6.39
CA SER A 189 -9.84 -6.90 7.47
C SER A 189 -8.80 -7.74 8.24
N ILE A 190 -7.50 -7.53 8.05
CA ILE A 190 -6.46 -8.36 8.69
C ILE A 190 -6.57 -8.40 10.22
N ARG A 191 -6.96 -7.28 10.86
CA ARG A 191 -7.20 -7.24 12.31
C ARG A 191 -8.35 -8.14 12.76
N GLY A 192 -9.41 -8.22 11.95
CA GLY A 192 -10.54 -9.11 12.22
C GLY A 192 -10.14 -10.58 12.11
N GLU A 193 -9.40 -10.95 11.07
CA GLU A 193 -8.91 -12.31 10.89
C GLU A 193 -7.91 -12.72 11.99
N ALA A 194 -7.02 -11.81 12.40
CA ALA A 194 -6.11 -12.03 13.52
C ALA A 194 -6.84 -12.23 14.86
N GLN A 195 -7.91 -11.46 15.12
CA GLN A 195 -8.75 -11.64 16.30
C GLN A 195 -9.46 -13.00 16.28
N LEU A 196 -9.98 -13.43 15.12
CA LEU A 196 -10.60 -14.75 14.95
C LEU A 196 -9.60 -15.90 15.18
N ALA A 197 -8.32 -15.68 14.91
CA ALA A 197 -7.22 -16.60 15.27
C ALA A 197 -6.77 -16.51 16.74
N GLY A 198 -7.38 -15.64 17.55
CA GLY A 198 -7.12 -15.54 18.99
C GLY A 198 -6.09 -14.48 19.39
N PHE A 199 -5.63 -13.61 18.48
CA PHE A 199 -4.74 -12.51 18.87
C PHE A 199 -5.54 -11.35 19.49
N GLU A 200 -5.48 -11.21 20.82
CA GLU A 200 -6.33 -10.27 21.57
C GLU A 200 -6.06 -8.79 21.24
N ARG A 201 -4.80 -8.44 20.92
CA ARG A 201 -4.40 -7.05 20.62
C ARG A 201 -4.59 -6.66 19.16
N ALA A 202 -5.33 -7.43 18.37
CA ALA A 202 -5.46 -7.18 16.93
C ALA A 202 -6.01 -5.78 16.57
N PHE A 203 -6.82 -5.18 17.45
CA PHE A 203 -7.38 -3.83 17.25
C PHE A 203 -6.61 -2.72 17.99
N ALA A 204 -5.38 -2.98 18.44
CA ALA A 204 -4.56 -1.99 19.14
C ALA A 204 -4.18 -0.78 18.26
N PHE A 205 -4.19 -0.95 16.93
CA PHE A 205 -4.01 0.13 15.97
C PHE A 205 -5.30 0.42 15.16
N PRO A 206 -5.52 1.69 14.75
CA PRO A 206 -6.76 2.10 14.10
C PRO A 206 -6.80 1.69 12.62
N GLY A 207 -7.99 1.79 12.03
CA GLY A 207 -8.13 1.77 10.57
C GLY A 207 -7.80 3.14 9.98
N PHE A 208 -7.35 3.17 8.73
CA PHE A 208 -6.95 4.42 8.07
C PHE A 208 -8.09 5.43 7.92
N VAL A 209 -9.35 4.98 7.77
CA VAL A 209 -10.51 5.87 7.64
C VAL A 209 -10.72 6.72 8.90
N PRO A 210 -10.96 6.14 10.10
CA PRO A 210 -11.10 6.94 11.30
C PRO A 210 -9.83 7.73 11.66
N ALA A 211 -8.65 7.21 11.31
CA ALA A 211 -7.38 7.85 11.66
C ALA A 211 -7.03 9.06 10.78
N TYR A 212 -7.35 9.02 9.47
CA TYR A 212 -6.80 9.97 8.49
C TYR A 212 -7.83 10.50 7.48
N ILE A 213 -8.69 9.63 6.95
CA ILE A 213 -9.49 9.97 5.75
C ILE A 213 -10.88 10.54 6.07
N ARG A 214 -11.44 10.25 7.26
CA ARG A 214 -12.79 10.69 7.63
C ARG A 214 -13.05 12.20 7.45
N PRO A 215 -12.10 13.12 7.77
CA PRO A 215 -12.30 14.55 7.50
C PRO A 215 -12.60 14.85 6.02
N LEU A 216 -11.91 14.19 5.08
CA LEU A 216 -12.19 14.34 3.64
C LEU A 216 -13.61 13.89 3.29
N PHE A 217 -14.07 12.77 3.87
CA PHE A 217 -15.43 12.29 3.66
C PHE A 217 -16.50 13.26 4.21
N CYS A 218 -16.22 13.98 5.29
CA CYS A 218 -17.12 15.01 5.81
C CYS A 218 -17.29 16.21 4.86
N GLU A 219 -16.32 16.45 3.98
CA GLU A 219 -16.38 17.44 2.91
C GLU A 219 -16.94 16.86 1.59
N GLY A 220 -17.52 15.66 1.61
CA GLY A 220 -18.04 15.01 0.40
C GLY A 220 -16.96 14.46 -0.54
N LYS A 221 -15.67 14.63 -0.20
CA LYS A 221 -14.57 14.12 -1.03
C LYS A 221 -14.55 12.61 -1.00
N GLY A 222 -14.27 12.02 -2.16
CA GLY A 222 -14.09 10.57 -2.29
C GLY A 222 -13.39 10.23 -3.60
N PRO A 223 -13.21 8.94 -3.91
CA PRO A 223 -12.41 8.47 -5.04
C PRO A 223 -13.13 8.63 -6.40
N PHE A 224 -13.51 9.87 -6.71
CA PHE A 224 -14.12 10.29 -7.96
C PHE A 224 -13.14 10.06 -9.12
N ARG A 225 -13.67 9.54 -10.23
CA ARG A 225 -12.88 9.11 -11.38
C ARG A 225 -13.67 9.22 -12.67
N TRP A 226 -12.94 9.33 -13.77
CA TRP A 226 -13.49 9.26 -15.12
C TRP A 226 -12.54 8.50 -16.06
N ALA A 227 -13.09 8.06 -17.19
CA ALA A 227 -12.34 7.36 -18.23
C ALA A 227 -12.74 7.89 -19.62
N ALA A 228 -11.78 7.98 -20.52
CA ALA A 228 -11.97 8.41 -21.90
C ALA A 228 -12.36 7.21 -22.78
N LEU A 229 -13.63 7.13 -23.17
CA LEU A 229 -14.13 6.04 -24.03
C LEU A 229 -13.55 6.07 -25.45
N SER A 230 -12.96 7.19 -25.87
CA SER A 230 -12.20 7.30 -27.11
C SER A 230 -10.94 6.42 -27.14
N GLY A 231 -10.40 6.07 -25.95
CA GLY A 231 -9.09 5.43 -25.84
C GLY A 231 -7.91 6.41 -25.90
N GLU A 232 -8.17 7.70 -26.10
CA GLU A 232 -7.14 8.71 -26.35
C GLU A 232 -6.63 9.36 -25.06
N ALA A 233 -5.32 9.30 -24.83
CA ALA A 233 -4.68 9.94 -23.66
C ALA A 233 -4.85 11.47 -23.67
N SER A 234 -5.00 12.08 -24.86
CA SER A 234 -5.21 13.51 -25.00
C SER A 234 -6.51 14.00 -24.37
N ASP A 235 -7.54 13.14 -24.24
CA ASP A 235 -8.78 13.52 -23.58
C ASP A 235 -8.62 13.59 -22.05
N ILE A 236 -7.75 12.75 -21.47
CA ILE A 236 -7.35 12.91 -20.07
C ILE A 236 -6.57 14.21 -19.87
N ALA A 237 -5.63 14.53 -20.76
CA ALA A 237 -4.89 15.80 -20.66
C ALA A 237 -5.82 17.04 -20.74
N LYS A 238 -6.85 17.00 -21.59
CA LYS A 238 -7.87 18.08 -21.67
C LYS A 238 -8.68 18.19 -20.38
N THR A 239 -9.09 17.07 -19.80
CA THR A 239 -9.86 17.06 -18.54
C THR A 239 -9.01 17.45 -17.34
N ASP A 240 -7.73 17.03 -17.27
CA ASP A 240 -6.76 17.49 -16.28
C ASP A 240 -6.61 19.02 -16.35
N LYS A 241 -6.47 19.59 -17.56
CA LYS A 241 -6.42 21.05 -17.75
C LYS A 241 -7.71 21.74 -17.27
N ALA A 242 -8.88 21.21 -17.65
CA ALA A 242 -10.17 21.78 -17.24
C ALA A 242 -10.34 21.78 -15.71
N ILE A 243 -9.90 20.72 -15.03
CA ILE A 243 -9.90 20.63 -13.57
C ILE A 243 -9.01 21.71 -12.94
N LEU A 244 -7.81 21.95 -13.47
CA LEU A 244 -6.93 23.01 -12.98
C LEU A 244 -7.51 24.42 -13.18
N GLU A 245 -8.21 24.65 -14.30
CA GLU A 245 -8.89 25.92 -14.61
C GLU A 245 -10.12 26.16 -13.73
N LEU A 246 -10.88 25.11 -13.40
CA LEU A 246 -12.08 25.19 -12.56
C LEU A 246 -11.75 25.44 -11.08
N PHE A 247 -10.60 24.95 -10.61
CA PHE A 247 -10.19 25.04 -9.21
C PHE A 247 -8.80 25.70 -9.08
N PRO A 248 -8.64 26.97 -9.50
CA PRO A 248 -7.32 27.61 -9.61
C PRO A 248 -6.63 27.84 -8.26
N GLU A 249 -7.41 27.93 -7.17
CA GLU A 249 -6.89 28.18 -5.81
C GLU A 249 -6.62 26.88 -5.02
N ASN A 250 -6.95 25.71 -5.58
CA ASN A 250 -6.80 24.43 -4.88
C ASN A 250 -5.40 23.83 -5.09
N GLU A 251 -4.44 24.29 -4.29
CA GLU A 251 -3.03 23.87 -4.41
C GLU A 251 -2.81 22.35 -4.28
N SER A 252 -3.55 21.67 -3.40
CA SER A 252 -3.41 20.22 -3.22
C SER A 252 -3.88 19.46 -4.46
N LEU A 253 -5.00 19.87 -5.06
CA LEU A 253 -5.50 19.32 -6.31
C LEU A 253 -4.51 19.56 -7.46
N HIS A 254 -3.91 20.75 -7.55
CA HIS A 254 -2.92 21.06 -8.58
C HIS A 254 -1.68 20.18 -8.47
N ARG A 255 -1.17 19.99 -7.24
CA ARG A 255 -0.06 19.05 -6.98
C ARG A 255 -0.44 17.62 -7.38
N TRP A 256 -1.61 17.15 -6.99
CA TRP A 256 -2.10 15.82 -7.35
C TRP A 256 -2.15 15.62 -8.88
N ILE A 257 -2.83 16.51 -9.61
CA ILE A 257 -2.98 16.40 -11.08
C ILE A 257 -1.62 16.44 -11.77
N LYS A 258 -0.72 17.32 -11.34
CA LYS A 258 0.64 17.39 -11.89
C LYS A 258 1.38 16.07 -11.69
N MET A 259 1.43 15.55 -10.46
CA MET A 259 2.11 14.29 -10.18
C MET A 259 1.46 13.11 -10.91
N ALA A 260 0.13 13.08 -10.97
CA ALA A 260 -0.60 12.03 -11.68
C ALA A 260 -0.35 12.07 -13.20
N GLY A 261 -0.10 13.25 -13.78
CA GLY A 261 0.32 13.40 -15.18
C GLY A 261 1.76 12.94 -15.44
N GLU A 262 2.67 13.13 -14.49
CA GLU A 262 4.09 12.78 -14.63
C GLU A 262 4.38 11.30 -14.31
N ARG A 263 3.70 10.74 -13.30
CA ARG A 263 4.06 9.46 -12.69
C ARG A 263 3.16 8.30 -13.12
N VAL A 264 1.89 8.56 -13.42
CA VAL A 264 0.92 7.47 -13.65
C VAL A 264 0.88 7.05 -15.11
N HIS A 265 1.10 5.76 -15.36
CA HIS A 265 0.78 5.13 -16.64
C HIS A 265 -0.68 4.69 -16.71
N PHE A 266 -1.32 4.92 -17.86
CA PHE A 266 -2.66 4.40 -18.12
C PHE A 266 -2.64 2.88 -18.31
N GLN A 267 -3.70 2.22 -17.84
CA GLN A 267 -3.91 0.78 -17.96
C GLN A 267 -5.29 0.54 -18.60
N GLY A 268 -5.31 0.08 -19.86
CA GLY A 268 -6.54 0.01 -20.65
C GLY A 268 -6.97 1.38 -21.16
N LEU A 269 -8.27 1.72 -21.05
CA LEU A 269 -8.74 3.07 -21.40
C LEU A 269 -8.07 4.12 -20.51
N PRO A 270 -7.58 5.24 -21.08
CA PRO A 270 -7.07 6.35 -20.28
C PRO A 270 -8.11 6.82 -19.27
N ALA A 271 -7.69 6.93 -18.02
CA ALA A 271 -8.56 7.25 -16.90
C ALA A 271 -7.80 8.07 -15.87
N ARG A 272 -8.54 8.83 -15.07
CA ARG A 272 -7.99 9.67 -14.00
C ARG A 272 -8.80 9.46 -12.72
N ILE A 273 -8.08 9.34 -11.61
CA ILE A 273 -8.63 9.50 -10.27
C ILE A 273 -8.36 10.96 -9.83
N CYS A 274 -9.37 11.62 -9.27
CA CYS A 274 -9.24 12.95 -8.67
C CYS A 274 -10.30 13.09 -7.58
N TRP A 275 -9.91 13.17 -6.31
CA TRP A 275 -10.83 13.31 -5.21
C TRP A 275 -11.48 14.70 -5.21
N LEU A 276 -12.81 14.73 -5.33
CA LEU A 276 -13.64 15.92 -5.38
C LEU A 276 -14.84 15.73 -4.44
N GLY A 277 -15.30 16.82 -3.83
CA GLY A 277 -16.42 16.90 -2.87
C GLY A 277 -17.09 18.26 -2.93
#